data_AF-A0A661M5Q8-F1
#
_entry.id   AF-A0A661M5Q8-F1
#
_cell.length_a   1.000
_cell.length_b   1.000
_cell.length_c   1.000
_cell.angle_alpha   90.00
_cell.angle_beta   90.00
_cell.angle_gamma   90.00
#
_symmetry.space_group_name_H-M   'P 1'
#
loop_
_entity.id
_entity.type
_entity.pdbx_description
1 polymer ?
#
loop_
_entity_poly.entity_id
_entity_poly.type
_entity_poly.pdbx_seq_one_letter_code
_entity_poly.pdbx_strand_id
1 'polypeptide(L)'
;PDDYMPRTNYVPDCHPDEYLRRTPKVPWGDRKPVTYYFRLIFRGMLSQSGERTLVGTILPPYAGHINGAQTTVFPDLQTLISACFISISIISDFYIKTTGRNNLHFTWHNLPLIQPGLSAITRVLGLTCVSSHYADLWSSCWNPAFKTDRWTKSDPRLPDSHFANLTPTWHRNCALRTDYARRQALVEIDVLAAMALGLTIEELKTIYRVQFPVLRMYEADTWYDQKGRIVFTCNKGLTGVGFSRAEWNQIKDMKSGTVERSILDDTLPGGPRERTIIYQAPFDRCDREKDYEIAWKEFEMRRKYVPER
;
A
#
# COMPACT_ATOMS: atom_id res chain seq x y z
N PRO A 1 3.33 5.51 -16.50
CA PRO A 1 2.13 5.83 -17.31
C PRO A 1 0.88 5.76 -16.43
N ASP A 2 -0.21 6.43 -16.82
CA ASP A 2 -1.48 6.34 -16.07
C ASP A 2 -2.24 5.05 -16.38
N ASP A 3 -2.06 4.51 -17.58
CA ASP A 3 -2.61 3.27 -18.13
C ASP A 3 -1.64 2.08 -18.03
N TYR A 4 -0.68 2.15 -17.10
CA TYR A 4 0.33 1.11 -16.98
C TYR A 4 -0.27 -0.25 -16.59
N MET A 5 0.02 -1.27 -17.38
CA MET A 5 -0.22 -2.67 -17.07
C MET A 5 1.11 -3.43 -16.96
N PRO A 6 1.30 -4.29 -15.92
CA PRO A 6 2.50 -5.08 -15.78
C PRO A 6 2.61 -6.13 -16.90
N ARG A 7 3.84 -6.40 -17.35
CA ARG A 7 4.12 -7.50 -18.31
C ARG A 7 3.80 -8.85 -17.65
N THR A 8 3.34 -9.81 -18.44
CA THR A 8 3.07 -11.19 -17.99
C THR A 8 3.79 -12.18 -18.90
N ASN A 9 4.33 -13.24 -18.31
CA ASN A 9 4.88 -14.39 -19.04
C ASN A 9 3.82 -15.49 -19.26
N TYR A 10 2.58 -15.24 -18.83
CA TYR A 10 1.47 -16.19 -18.91
C TYR A 10 0.41 -15.73 -19.90
N VAL A 11 -0.05 -16.66 -20.73
CA VAL A 11 -1.19 -16.52 -21.63
C VAL A 11 -2.16 -17.69 -21.43
N PRO A 12 -3.48 -17.53 -21.64
CA PRO A 12 -4.41 -18.65 -21.60
C PRO A 12 -4.08 -19.70 -22.68
N ASP A 13 -4.04 -20.97 -22.29
CA ASP A 13 -3.82 -22.12 -23.21
C ASP A 13 -5.15 -22.69 -23.72
N CYS A 14 -6.08 -21.82 -24.12
CA CYS A 14 -7.37 -22.19 -24.70
C CYS A 14 -8.01 -20.98 -25.43
N HIS A 15 -9.04 -21.25 -26.24
CA HIS A 15 -9.80 -20.20 -26.92
C HIS A 15 -10.48 -19.27 -25.88
N PRO A 16 -10.63 -17.95 -26.16
CA PRO A 16 -11.26 -17.00 -25.24
C PRO A 16 -12.63 -17.43 -24.69
N ASP A 17 -13.48 -18.05 -25.52
CA ASP A 17 -14.80 -18.53 -25.08
C ASP A 17 -14.68 -19.67 -24.06
N GLU A 18 -13.73 -20.58 -24.26
CA GLU A 18 -13.47 -21.68 -23.34
C GLU A 18 -12.85 -21.16 -22.04
N TYR A 19 -11.95 -20.17 -22.12
CA TYR A 19 -11.41 -19.50 -20.94
C TYR A 19 -12.51 -18.82 -20.13
N LEU A 20 -13.41 -18.10 -20.78
CA LEU A 20 -14.54 -17.43 -20.15
C LEU A 20 -15.52 -18.44 -19.53
N ARG A 21 -15.80 -19.56 -20.21
CA ARG A 21 -16.62 -20.66 -19.70
C ARG A 21 -16.04 -21.29 -18.44
N ARG A 22 -14.71 -21.46 -18.38
CA ARG A 22 -13.98 -22.02 -17.23
C ARG A 22 -13.78 -21.02 -16.09
N THR A 23 -13.92 -19.72 -16.35
CA THR A 23 -13.76 -18.70 -15.31
C THR A 23 -14.87 -18.82 -14.27
N PRO A 24 -14.55 -18.95 -12.97
CA PRO A 24 -15.57 -19.02 -11.92
C PRO A 24 -16.53 -17.83 -11.97
N LYS A 25 -17.78 -18.05 -11.58
CA LYS A 25 -18.83 -17.04 -11.52
C LYS A 25 -19.21 -16.77 -10.08
N VAL A 26 -19.55 -15.52 -9.77
CA VAL A 26 -20.10 -15.19 -8.46
C VAL A 26 -21.47 -15.86 -8.28
N PRO A 27 -21.85 -16.25 -7.04
CA PRO A 27 -23.15 -16.85 -6.77
C PRO A 27 -24.30 -15.84 -6.57
N TRP A 28 -24.03 -14.53 -6.69
CA TRP A 28 -25.01 -13.44 -6.53
C TRP A 28 -25.17 -12.59 -7.80
N GLY A 29 -26.21 -11.75 -7.83
CA GLY A 29 -26.52 -10.86 -8.96
C GLY A 29 -26.66 -11.62 -10.28
N ASP A 30 -26.16 -11.03 -11.38
CA ASP A 30 -26.18 -11.61 -12.73
C ASP A 30 -25.24 -12.83 -12.91
N ARG A 31 -24.59 -13.30 -11.84
CA ARG A 31 -23.63 -14.41 -11.87
C ARG A 31 -22.52 -14.21 -12.91
N LYS A 32 -22.00 -12.99 -13.03
CA LYS A 32 -20.91 -12.67 -13.95
C LYS A 32 -19.61 -13.37 -13.53
N PRO A 33 -18.67 -13.60 -14.46
CA PRO A 33 -17.36 -14.13 -14.13
C PRO A 33 -16.64 -13.27 -13.08
N VAL A 34 -15.91 -13.90 -12.16
CA VAL A 34 -15.18 -13.19 -11.10
C VAL A 34 -14.20 -12.14 -11.64
N THR A 35 -13.72 -12.32 -12.87
CA THR A 35 -12.84 -11.38 -13.56
C THR A 35 -13.51 -10.05 -13.87
N TYR A 36 -14.83 -9.93 -13.85
CA TYR A 36 -15.54 -8.68 -14.15
C TYR A 36 -15.60 -7.73 -12.94
N TYR A 37 -15.01 -8.11 -11.81
CA TYR A 37 -15.07 -7.38 -10.55
C TYR A 37 -13.69 -7.01 -10.04
N PHE A 38 -13.63 -5.92 -9.29
CA PHE A 38 -12.53 -5.66 -8.37
C PHE A 38 -12.46 -6.81 -7.34
N ARG A 39 -11.24 -7.27 -7.04
CA ARG A 39 -11.00 -8.41 -6.16
C ARG A 39 -9.91 -8.10 -5.16
N LEU A 40 -10.08 -8.53 -3.92
CA LEU A 40 -8.94 -8.58 -3.00
C LEU A 40 -8.02 -9.71 -3.46
N ILE A 41 -6.74 -9.42 -3.64
CA ILE A 41 -5.72 -10.39 -4.06
C ILE A 41 -4.62 -10.48 -3.01
N PHE A 42 -4.19 -11.70 -2.70
CA PHE A 42 -3.02 -11.98 -1.88
C PHE A 42 -2.05 -12.90 -2.61
N ARG A 43 -0.75 -12.77 -2.31
CA ARG A 43 0.21 -13.84 -2.61
C ARG A 43 -0.17 -15.08 -1.80
N GLY A 44 -0.24 -16.24 -2.46
CA GLY A 44 -0.58 -17.50 -1.82
C GLY A 44 0.53 -18.00 -0.88
N MET A 45 1.79 -17.78 -1.24
CA MET A 45 2.94 -18.15 -0.39
C MET A 45 3.23 -17.06 0.65
N LEU A 46 3.33 -17.48 1.91
CA LEU A 46 3.58 -16.62 3.06
C LEU A 46 5.06 -16.68 3.46
N SER A 47 5.67 -15.51 3.67
CA SER A 47 7.05 -15.42 4.14
C SER A 47 7.08 -15.16 5.64
N GLN A 48 7.36 -16.19 6.43
CA GLN A 48 7.45 -16.08 7.90
C GLN A 48 8.69 -15.28 8.34
N SER A 49 9.79 -15.41 7.60
CA SER A 49 11.04 -14.67 7.82
C SER A 49 11.11 -13.34 7.07
N GLY A 50 10.09 -12.99 6.28
CA GLY A 50 10.06 -11.76 5.47
C GLY A 50 9.76 -10.51 6.29
N GLU A 51 9.89 -9.35 5.63
CA GLU A 51 9.47 -8.05 6.19
C GLU A 51 7.96 -7.99 6.48
N ARG A 52 7.16 -8.67 5.64
CA ARG A 52 5.71 -8.79 5.71
C ARG A 52 5.35 -10.23 5.37
N THR A 53 4.36 -10.80 6.05
CA THR A 53 3.91 -12.18 5.81
C THR A 53 2.69 -12.19 4.89
N LEU A 54 1.65 -11.42 5.23
CA LEU A 54 0.49 -11.15 4.38
C LEU A 54 0.76 -9.96 3.46
N VAL A 55 0.71 -10.18 2.14
CA VAL A 55 0.88 -9.13 1.13
C VAL A 55 -0.23 -9.24 0.10
N GLY A 56 -1.00 -8.16 -0.01
CA GLY A 56 -2.14 -8.07 -0.92
C GLY A 56 -2.48 -6.66 -1.30
N THR A 57 -3.41 -6.55 -2.25
CA THR A 57 -3.97 -5.30 -2.77
C THR A 57 -5.34 -5.59 -3.39
N ILE A 58 -5.97 -4.60 -4.01
CA ILE A 58 -7.13 -4.81 -4.87
C ILE A 58 -6.63 -5.00 -6.30
N LEU A 59 -7.10 -6.05 -6.97
CA LEU A 59 -6.90 -6.34 -8.37
C LEU A 59 -8.05 -5.72 -9.19
N PRO A 60 -7.76 -5.01 -10.30
CA PRO A 60 -8.81 -4.45 -11.14
C PRO A 60 -9.56 -5.54 -11.93
N PRO A 61 -10.73 -5.19 -12.51
CA PRO A 61 -11.43 -6.05 -13.45
C PRO A 61 -10.53 -6.49 -14.62
N TYR A 62 -10.96 -7.56 -15.27
CA TYR A 62 -10.38 -8.21 -16.45
C TYR A 62 -9.02 -8.88 -16.26
N ALA A 63 -8.41 -8.79 -15.07
CA ALA A 63 -7.17 -9.48 -14.77
C ALA A 63 -7.39 -10.96 -14.37
N GLY A 64 -6.77 -11.89 -15.11
CA GLY A 64 -6.59 -13.28 -14.66
C GLY A 64 -5.37 -13.44 -13.74
N HIS A 65 -5.28 -14.55 -13.02
CA HIS A 65 -4.08 -14.91 -12.26
C HIS A 65 -3.90 -16.42 -12.20
N ILE A 66 -2.66 -16.85 -11.95
CA ILE A 66 -2.31 -18.25 -11.70
C ILE A 66 -2.57 -18.63 -10.22
N ASN A 67 -2.49 -19.92 -9.91
CA ASN A 67 -2.72 -20.49 -8.58
C ASN A 67 -1.84 -19.88 -7.46
N GLY A 68 -0.69 -19.29 -7.80
CA GLY A 68 0.19 -18.62 -6.84
C GLY A 68 -0.41 -17.38 -6.18
N ALA A 69 -1.53 -16.87 -6.68
CA ALA A 69 -2.32 -15.81 -6.06
C ALA A 69 -3.71 -16.33 -5.66
N GLN A 70 -4.25 -15.78 -4.57
CA GLN A 70 -5.59 -16.07 -4.09
C GLN A 70 -6.42 -14.79 -4.20
N THR A 71 -7.60 -14.86 -4.82
CA THR A 71 -8.50 -13.72 -4.96
C THR A 71 -9.85 -13.95 -4.34
N THR A 72 -10.51 -12.87 -3.95
CA THR A 72 -11.88 -12.91 -3.42
C THR A 72 -12.67 -11.72 -3.94
N VAL A 73 -13.87 -12.02 -4.45
CA VAL A 73 -14.85 -11.03 -4.91
C VAL A 73 -15.83 -10.78 -3.77
N PHE A 74 -16.23 -9.52 -3.61
CA PHE A 74 -17.23 -9.11 -2.63
C PHE A 74 -18.51 -8.64 -3.34
N PRO A 75 -19.69 -8.80 -2.74
CA PRO A 75 -20.96 -8.30 -3.30
C PRO A 75 -20.99 -6.79 -3.49
N ASP A 76 -20.26 -6.05 -2.64
CA ASP A 76 -20.20 -4.59 -2.65
C ASP A 76 -18.76 -4.08 -2.41
N LEU A 77 -18.50 -2.84 -2.85
CA LEU A 77 -17.19 -2.22 -2.76
C LEU A 77 -16.83 -1.78 -1.34
N GLN A 78 -17.80 -1.51 -0.46
CA GLN A 78 -17.53 -1.11 0.92
C GLN A 78 -16.93 -2.27 1.71
N THR A 79 -17.45 -3.49 1.53
CA THR A 79 -16.91 -4.72 2.11
C THR A 79 -15.51 -5.01 1.56
N LEU A 80 -15.29 -4.84 0.25
CA LEU A 80 -13.95 -4.98 -0.36
C LEU A 80 -12.94 -4.01 0.26
N ILE A 81 -13.30 -2.73 0.41
CA ILE A 81 -12.42 -1.70 1.00
C ILE A 81 -12.15 -2.01 2.47
N SER A 82 -13.16 -2.46 3.22
CA SER A 82 -13.04 -2.86 4.62
C SER A 82 -12.07 -4.04 4.79
N ALA A 83 -12.22 -5.08 3.96
CA ALA A 83 -11.32 -6.22 3.93
C ALA A 83 -9.90 -5.84 3.49
N CYS A 84 -9.76 -4.94 2.51
CA CYS A 84 -8.46 -4.43 2.09
C CYS A 84 -7.78 -3.65 3.22
N PHE A 85 -8.48 -2.69 3.84
CA PHE A 85 -8.00 -1.87 4.95
C PHE A 85 -7.38 -2.70 6.06
N ILE A 86 -8.12 -3.69 6.57
CA ILE A 86 -7.64 -4.50 7.68
C ILE A 86 -6.45 -5.36 7.24
N SER A 87 -6.50 -5.94 6.03
CA SER A 87 -5.49 -6.89 5.55
C SER A 87 -4.11 -6.29 5.25
N ILE A 88 -4.03 -4.99 4.94
CA ILE A 88 -2.74 -4.33 4.66
C ILE A 88 -2.05 -3.81 5.92
N SER A 89 -2.75 -3.77 7.06
CA SER A 89 -2.17 -3.41 8.36
C SER A 89 -1.21 -4.48 8.89
N ILE A 90 -0.24 -4.07 9.70
CA ILE A 90 0.68 -5.01 10.38
C ILE A 90 -0.03 -5.87 11.44
N ILE A 91 -1.23 -5.49 11.88
CA ILE A 91 -1.99 -6.21 12.91
C ILE A 91 -2.57 -7.50 12.32
N SER A 92 -3.20 -7.39 11.15
CA SER A 92 -3.66 -8.58 10.42
C SER A 92 -2.49 -9.43 9.94
N ASP A 93 -1.41 -8.78 9.52
CA ASP A 93 -0.19 -9.51 9.16
C ASP A 93 0.37 -10.27 10.38
N PHE A 94 0.37 -9.67 11.56
CA PHE A 94 0.77 -10.33 12.80
C PHE A 94 -0.09 -11.56 13.08
N TYR A 95 -1.43 -11.43 12.97
CA TYR A 95 -2.32 -12.57 13.11
C TYR A 95 -1.94 -13.70 12.14
N ILE A 96 -1.80 -13.41 10.84
CA ILE A 96 -1.41 -14.41 9.84
C ILE A 96 -0.02 -15.01 10.14
N LYS A 97 0.93 -14.20 10.56
CA LYS A 97 2.29 -14.63 10.92
C LYS A 97 2.29 -15.62 12.08
N THR A 98 1.50 -15.37 13.12
CA THR A 98 1.41 -16.29 14.28
C THR A 98 0.85 -17.67 13.94
N THR A 99 0.14 -17.81 12.81
CA THR A 99 -0.33 -19.13 12.36
C THR A 99 0.78 -20.06 11.92
N GLY A 100 1.98 -19.54 11.64
CA GLY A 100 3.14 -20.31 11.18
C GLY A 100 2.96 -20.97 9.80
N ARG A 101 1.89 -20.64 9.06
CA ARG A 101 1.57 -21.27 7.78
C ARG A 101 2.47 -20.75 6.66
N ASN A 102 2.94 -21.65 5.80
CA ASN A 102 3.71 -21.27 4.60
C ASN A 102 2.82 -20.89 3.41
N ASN A 103 1.53 -21.20 3.45
CA ASN A 103 0.57 -20.86 2.42
C ASN A 103 -0.72 -20.33 3.06
N LEU A 104 -1.30 -19.31 2.44
CA LEU A 104 -2.44 -18.57 2.97
C LEU A 104 -3.69 -19.42 3.11
N HIS A 105 -3.95 -20.36 2.21
CA HIS A 105 -5.14 -21.25 2.18
C HIS A 105 -6.38 -20.68 2.90
N PHE A 106 -6.90 -19.54 2.43
CA PHE A 106 -8.10 -18.90 2.99
C PHE A 106 -8.01 -18.43 4.46
N THR A 107 -6.89 -18.57 5.17
CA THR A 107 -6.73 -18.14 6.58
C THR A 107 -6.99 -16.64 6.79
N TRP A 108 -6.89 -15.83 5.74
CA TRP A 108 -7.30 -14.42 5.77
C TRP A 108 -8.80 -14.23 6.09
N HIS A 109 -9.67 -15.23 5.89
CA HIS A 109 -11.10 -15.16 6.24
C HIS A 109 -11.35 -15.01 7.74
N ASN A 110 -10.36 -15.35 8.56
CA ASN A 110 -10.44 -15.17 10.01
C ASN A 110 -10.17 -13.73 10.44
N LEU A 111 -9.74 -12.86 9.52
CA LEU A 111 -9.52 -11.45 9.82
C LEU A 111 -10.87 -10.77 10.07
N PRO A 112 -10.96 -9.87 11.05
CA PRO A 112 -12.19 -9.17 11.37
C PRO A 112 -12.56 -8.22 10.24
N LEU A 113 -13.85 -8.16 9.90
CA LEU A 113 -14.38 -7.18 8.96
C LEU A 113 -14.72 -5.90 9.72
N ILE A 114 -13.82 -4.92 9.67
CA ILE A 114 -13.97 -3.63 10.34
C ILE A 114 -14.42 -2.60 9.33
N GLN A 115 -15.47 -1.83 9.66
CA GLN A 115 -15.85 -0.68 8.86
C GLN A 115 -14.81 0.46 9.04
N PRO A 116 -14.06 0.83 7.99
CA PRO A 116 -13.07 1.89 8.09
C PRO A 116 -13.73 3.27 8.09
N GLY A 117 -13.20 4.19 8.89
CA GLY A 117 -13.52 5.61 8.77
C GLY A 117 -12.99 6.22 7.47
N LEU A 118 -13.46 7.41 7.09
CA LEU A 118 -13.10 8.07 5.83
C LEU A 118 -11.59 8.29 5.68
N SER A 119 -10.86 8.58 6.77
CA SER A 119 -9.40 8.71 6.73
C SER A 119 -8.72 7.39 6.33
N ALA A 120 -9.19 6.24 6.84
CA ALA A 120 -8.68 4.94 6.43
C ALA A 120 -8.98 4.65 4.94
N ILE A 121 -10.22 4.90 4.52
CA ILE A 121 -10.65 4.70 3.11
C ILE A 121 -9.78 5.51 2.15
N THR A 122 -9.56 6.79 2.43
CA THR A 122 -8.77 7.67 1.54
C THR A 122 -7.34 7.17 1.37
N ARG A 123 -6.73 6.65 2.45
CA ARG A 123 -5.37 6.08 2.42
C ARG A 123 -5.31 4.77 1.64
N VAL A 124 -6.29 3.88 1.83
CA VAL A 124 -6.43 2.64 1.05
C VAL A 124 -6.55 2.97 -0.45
N LEU A 125 -7.48 3.86 -0.82
CA LEU A 125 -7.68 4.28 -2.20
C LEU A 125 -6.41 4.91 -2.79
N GLY A 126 -5.75 5.81 -2.05
CA GLY A 126 -4.51 6.46 -2.48
C GLY A 126 -3.36 5.47 -2.69
N LEU A 127 -3.25 4.43 -1.88
CA LEU A 127 -2.23 3.39 -2.01
C LEU A 127 -2.50 2.44 -3.19
N THR A 128 -3.76 2.16 -3.47
CA THR A 128 -4.22 1.13 -4.42
C THR A 128 -4.53 1.67 -5.82
N CYS A 129 -5.22 2.81 -5.93
CA CYS A 129 -5.72 3.35 -7.20
C CYS A 129 -4.61 4.09 -7.98
N VAL A 130 -3.56 3.37 -8.38
CA VAL A 130 -2.33 3.94 -8.95
C VAL A 130 -2.35 4.08 -10.48
N SER A 131 -3.40 3.59 -11.14
CA SER A 131 -3.60 3.65 -12.59
C SER A 131 -5.07 3.90 -12.95
N SER A 132 -5.33 4.26 -14.21
CA SER A 132 -6.67 4.52 -14.76
C SER A 132 -7.60 3.32 -14.66
N HIS A 133 -7.06 2.10 -14.57
CA HIS A 133 -7.83 0.87 -14.34
C HIS A 133 -8.57 0.82 -12.99
N TYR A 134 -8.28 1.75 -12.09
CA TYR A 134 -8.98 1.91 -10.80
C TYR A 134 -9.93 3.11 -10.78
N ALA A 135 -10.16 3.80 -11.91
CA ALA A 135 -11.02 4.98 -11.95
C ALA A 135 -12.44 4.70 -11.46
N ASP A 136 -13.00 3.53 -11.81
CA ASP A 136 -14.34 3.12 -11.37
C ASP A 136 -14.39 2.83 -9.87
N LEU A 137 -13.35 2.18 -9.31
CA LEU A 137 -13.25 1.96 -7.86
C LEU A 137 -13.15 3.29 -7.12
N TRP A 138 -12.28 4.19 -7.59
CA TRP A 138 -12.09 5.52 -7.00
C TRP A 138 -13.38 6.32 -6.97
N SER A 139 -14.05 6.47 -8.12
CA SER A 139 -15.28 7.26 -8.25
C SER A 139 -16.43 6.65 -7.45
N SER A 140 -16.54 5.32 -7.41
CA SER A 140 -17.57 4.63 -6.62
C SER A 140 -17.38 4.76 -5.11
N CYS A 141 -16.13 4.92 -4.65
CA CYS A 141 -15.81 5.14 -3.24
C CYS A 141 -15.62 6.62 -2.88
N TRP A 142 -15.87 7.54 -3.82
CA TRP A 142 -15.66 8.97 -3.60
C TRP A 142 -16.51 9.51 -2.45
N ASN A 143 -15.89 10.31 -1.59
CA ASN A 143 -16.57 11.10 -0.58
C ASN A 143 -16.02 12.54 -0.56
N PRO A 144 -16.87 13.58 -0.63
CA PRO A 144 -16.40 14.97 -0.59
C PRO A 144 -15.55 15.32 0.65
N ALA A 145 -15.76 14.64 1.78
CA ALA A 145 -14.99 14.87 3.01
C ALA A 145 -13.53 14.38 2.91
N PHE A 146 -13.16 13.63 1.87
CA PHE A 146 -11.74 13.33 1.58
C PHE A 146 -10.93 14.62 1.39
N LYS A 147 -11.55 15.69 0.87
CA LYS A 147 -10.89 16.99 0.69
C LYS A 147 -10.55 17.71 1.99
N THR A 148 -11.23 17.36 3.07
CA THR A 148 -11.01 17.94 4.40
C THR A 148 -10.05 17.12 5.26
N ASP A 149 -9.68 15.92 4.82
CA ASP A 149 -8.70 15.10 5.54
C ASP A 149 -7.28 15.67 5.41
N ARG A 150 -6.41 15.30 6.33
CA ARG A 150 -5.05 15.81 6.47
C ARG A 150 -4.11 14.71 6.93
N TRP A 151 -2.82 14.85 6.65
CA TRP A 151 -1.81 13.96 7.23
C TRP A 151 -1.78 14.12 8.75
N THR A 152 -1.27 13.11 9.47
CA THR A 152 -1.24 13.22 10.94
C THR A 152 -0.08 14.05 11.46
N LYS A 153 0.88 14.38 10.60
CA LYS A 153 2.06 15.17 10.94
C LYS A 153 2.31 16.25 9.89
N SER A 154 2.89 17.36 10.33
CA SER A 154 3.36 18.42 9.45
C SER A 154 4.74 18.05 8.90
N ASP A 155 4.80 17.67 7.63
CA ASP A 155 6.05 17.41 6.91
C ASP A 155 5.94 17.97 5.48
N PRO A 156 6.94 18.71 4.96
CA PRO A 156 6.90 19.25 3.60
C PRO A 156 6.71 18.19 2.49
N ARG A 157 7.09 16.94 2.75
CA ARG A 157 6.91 15.80 1.82
C ARG A 157 5.49 15.24 1.84
N LEU A 158 4.68 15.68 2.80
CA LEU A 158 3.28 15.29 3.03
C LEU A 158 2.38 16.53 2.98
N PRO A 159 2.30 17.24 1.84
CA PRO A 159 1.50 18.44 1.78
C PRO A 159 0.02 18.08 1.88
N ASP A 160 -0.69 18.74 2.79
CA ASP A 160 -2.14 18.59 2.96
C ASP A 160 -2.94 19.01 1.72
N SER A 161 -2.31 19.78 0.83
CA SER A 161 -2.86 20.08 -0.50
C SER A 161 -3.13 18.82 -1.32
N HIS A 162 -2.47 17.69 -1.03
CA HIS A 162 -2.81 16.40 -1.62
C HIS A 162 -4.30 16.09 -1.45
N PHE A 163 -4.80 16.14 -0.21
CA PHE A 163 -6.21 15.87 0.09
C PHE A 163 -7.12 16.95 -0.49
N ALA A 164 -6.78 18.23 -0.30
CA ALA A 164 -7.59 19.34 -0.79
C ALA A 164 -7.80 19.33 -2.32
N ASN A 165 -6.84 18.76 -3.06
CA ASN A 165 -6.88 18.65 -4.52
C ASN A 165 -7.50 17.34 -5.05
N LEU A 166 -7.99 16.46 -4.18
CA LEU A 166 -8.69 15.25 -4.62
C LEU A 166 -10.02 15.60 -5.32
N THR A 167 -10.39 14.78 -6.30
CA THR A 167 -11.59 14.95 -7.14
C THR A 167 -12.40 13.66 -7.25
N PRO A 168 -13.71 13.73 -7.57
CA PRO A 168 -14.53 12.54 -7.80
C PRO A 168 -14.07 11.69 -8.99
N THR A 169 -13.57 12.33 -10.04
CA THR A 169 -12.96 11.64 -11.19
C THR A 169 -11.50 11.35 -10.89
N TRP A 170 -11.05 10.12 -11.13
CA TRP A 170 -9.65 9.76 -10.91
C TRP A 170 -8.72 10.51 -11.86
N HIS A 171 -7.61 11.00 -11.33
CA HIS A 171 -6.45 11.43 -12.10
C HIS A 171 -5.16 11.06 -11.37
N ARG A 172 -4.01 11.26 -12.02
CA ARG A 172 -2.70 10.81 -11.55
C ARG A 172 -2.35 11.21 -10.11
N ASN A 173 -2.82 12.36 -9.65
CA ASN A 173 -2.49 12.93 -8.34
C ASN A 173 -3.44 12.47 -7.22
N CYS A 174 -4.50 11.72 -7.53
CA CYS A 174 -5.32 11.02 -6.54
C CYS A 174 -4.51 9.93 -5.81
N ALA A 175 -3.54 9.33 -6.50
CA ALA A 175 -2.71 8.26 -5.96
C ALA A 175 -1.53 8.77 -5.12
N LEU A 176 -1.17 8.02 -4.08
CA LEU A 176 0.06 8.21 -3.32
C LEU A 176 1.24 7.58 -4.06
N ARG A 177 2.14 8.44 -4.57
CA ARG A 177 3.23 8.03 -5.46
C ARG A 177 4.63 8.19 -4.91
N THR A 178 4.86 9.09 -3.94
CA THR A 178 6.18 9.21 -3.32
C THR A 178 6.39 8.08 -2.31
N ASP A 179 7.62 7.60 -2.18
CA ASP A 179 7.95 6.51 -1.26
C ASP A 179 7.56 6.89 0.17
N TYR A 180 7.85 8.14 0.56
CA TYR A 180 7.54 8.68 1.88
C TYR A 180 6.02 8.76 2.15
N ALA A 181 5.21 9.25 1.21
CA ALA A 181 3.77 9.35 1.42
C ALA A 181 3.10 7.98 1.49
N ARG A 182 3.58 7.01 0.69
CA ARG A 182 3.11 5.62 0.75
C ARG A 182 3.47 4.98 2.10
N ARG A 183 4.71 5.20 2.58
CA ARG A 183 5.11 4.76 3.92
C ARG A 183 4.22 5.36 5.00
N GLN A 184 4.02 6.68 4.99
CA GLN A 184 3.21 7.35 6.00
C GLN A 184 1.76 6.86 5.99
N ALA A 185 1.17 6.64 4.82
CA ALA A 185 -0.19 6.09 4.74
C ALA A 185 -0.30 4.69 5.35
N LEU A 186 0.71 3.82 5.18
CA LEU A 186 0.73 2.51 5.84
C LEU A 186 0.85 2.64 7.36
N VAL A 187 1.72 3.54 7.85
CA VAL A 187 1.84 3.84 9.29
C VAL A 187 0.49 4.30 9.87
N GLU A 188 -0.20 5.20 9.17
CA GLU A 188 -1.49 5.71 9.63
C GLU A 188 -2.60 4.66 9.53
N ILE A 189 -2.54 3.75 8.55
CA ILE A 189 -3.45 2.58 8.48
C ILE A 189 -3.22 1.64 9.66
N ASP A 190 -1.97 1.37 10.05
CA ASP A 190 -1.65 0.52 11.20
C ASP A 190 -2.26 1.08 12.49
N VAL A 191 -2.16 2.40 12.70
CA VAL A 191 -2.78 3.10 13.84
C VAL A 191 -4.31 3.05 13.77
N LEU A 192 -4.90 3.37 12.63
CA LEU A 192 -6.35 3.34 12.45
C LEU A 192 -6.92 1.94 12.68
N ALA A 193 -6.22 0.90 12.23
CA ALA A 193 -6.61 -0.49 12.43
C ALA A 193 -6.48 -0.89 13.92
N ALA A 194 -5.40 -0.50 14.59
CA ALA A 194 -5.22 -0.76 16.03
C ALA A 194 -6.34 -0.13 16.87
N MET A 195 -6.62 1.15 16.61
CA MET A 195 -7.69 1.86 17.29
C MET A 195 -9.08 1.30 17.01
N ALA A 196 -9.31 0.72 15.82
CA ALA A 196 -10.59 0.11 15.48
C ALA A 196 -10.77 -1.28 16.10
N LEU A 197 -9.66 -1.97 16.40
CA LEU A 197 -9.63 -3.25 17.12
C LEU A 197 -9.55 -3.12 18.64
N GLY A 198 -9.47 -1.89 19.17
CA GLY A 198 -9.36 -1.65 20.61
C GLY A 198 -7.98 -1.95 21.20
N LEU A 199 -6.92 -2.00 20.38
CA LEU A 199 -5.55 -2.09 20.88
C LEU A 199 -5.13 -0.74 21.48
N THR A 200 -4.12 -0.80 22.34
CA THR A 200 -3.34 0.35 22.79
C THR A 200 -2.17 0.63 21.85
N ILE A 201 -1.62 1.84 21.91
CA ILE A 201 -0.41 2.19 21.16
C ILE A 201 0.78 1.31 21.54
N GLU A 202 0.92 0.96 22.82
CA GLU A 202 2.02 0.14 23.31
C GLU A 202 1.92 -1.32 22.82
N GLU A 203 0.70 -1.84 22.65
CA GLU A 203 0.49 -3.14 21.99
C GLU A 203 0.86 -3.08 20.50
N LEU A 204 0.46 -2.02 19.78
CA LEU A 204 0.85 -1.83 18.38
C LEU A 204 2.38 -1.76 18.21
N LYS A 205 3.05 -0.97 19.05
CA LYS A 205 4.52 -0.86 19.09
C LYS A 205 5.16 -2.20 19.42
N THR A 206 4.58 -2.95 20.37
CA THR A 206 5.07 -4.28 20.74
C THR A 206 4.95 -5.28 19.59
N ILE A 207 3.82 -5.30 18.88
CA ILE A 207 3.63 -6.12 17.67
C ILE A 207 4.73 -5.80 16.65
N TYR A 208 4.91 -4.51 16.32
CA TYR A 208 5.94 -4.07 15.38
C TYR A 208 7.35 -4.53 15.82
N ARG A 209 7.72 -4.25 17.06
CA ARG A 209 9.06 -4.50 17.60
C ARG A 209 9.43 -5.99 17.66
N VAL A 210 8.47 -6.83 18.02
CA VAL A 210 8.69 -8.27 18.28
C VAL A 210 8.51 -9.09 17.01
N GLN A 211 7.48 -8.81 16.22
CA GLN A 211 7.03 -9.71 15.15
C GLN A 211 7.56 -9.30 13.77
N PHE A 212 8.03 -8.07 13.62
CA PHE A 212 8.52 -7.52 12.35
C PHE A 212 9.98 -7.02 12.45
N PRO A 213 10.94 -7.84 12.95
CA PRO A 213 12.34 -7.42 13.08
C PRO A 213 13.00 -7.08 11.74
N VAL A 214 12.61 -7.76 10.65
CA VAL A 214 13.13 -7.49 9.30
C VAL A 214 12.63 -6.16 8.76
N LEU A 215 11.33 -5.86 8.91
CA LEU A 215 10.77 -4.55 8.56
C LEU A 215 11.48 -3.44 9.33
N ARG A 216 11.67 -3.63 10.64
CA ARG A 216 12.36 -2.67 11.50
C ARG A 216 13.81 -2.45 11.08
N MET A 217 14.54 -3.52 10.77
CA MET A 217 15.90 -3.43 10.26
C MET A 217 15.97 -2.65 8.95
N TYR A 218 15.04 -2.90 8.03
CA TYR A 218 14.97 -2.19 6.75
C TYR A 218 14.63 -0.71 6.91
N GLU A 219 13.62 -0.38 7.72
CA GLU A 219 13.25 1.02 7.96
C GLU A 219 14.36 1.80 8.68
N ALA A 220 15.09 1.17 9.60
CA ALA A 220 16.18 1.81 10.35
C ALA A 220 17.39 2.26 9.49
N ASP A 221 17.53 1.71 8.28
CA ASP A 221 18.56 2.12 7.30
C ASP A 221 17.95 2.37 5.91
N THR A 222 16.70 2.86 5.87
CA THR A 222 16.09 3.45 4.69
C THR A 222 16.08 4.96 4.84
N TRP A 223 16.70 5.65 3.88
CA TRP A 223 16.89 7.08 3.88
C TRP A 223 16.09 7.75 2.78
N TYR A 224 15.52 8.92 3.08
CA TYR A 224 14.70 9.69 2.16
C TYR A 224 15.36 11.03 1.85
N ASP A 225 15.11 11.54 0.65
CA ASP A 225 15.46 12.91 0.26
C ASP A 225 14.35 13.91 0.66
N GLN A 226 14.62 15.21 0.47
CA GLN A 226 13.63 16.27 0.74
C GLN A 226 12.34 16.17 -0.08
N LYS A 227 12.31 15.38 -1.15
CA LYS A 227 11.13 15.14 -2.00
C LYS A 227 10.41 13.83 -1.66
N GLY A 228 10.86 13.12 -0.62
CA GLY A 228 10.26 11.88 -0.16
C GLY A 228 10.56 10.67 -1.03
N ARG A 229 11.66 10.69 -1.79
CA ARG A 229 12.19 9.54 -2.53
C ARG A 229 13.18 8.78 -1.67
N ILE A 230 13.22 7.46 -1.78
CA ILE A 230 14.27 6.66 -1.15
C ILE A 230 15.59 6.95 -1.87
N VAL A 231 16.55 7.54 -1.15
CA VAL A 231 17.91 7.78 -1.63
C VAL A 231 18.84 6.60 -1.35
N PHE A 232 18.55 5.81 -0.32
CA PHE A 232 19.27 4.57 0.01
C PHE A 232 18.35 3.65 0.83
N THR A 233 18.44 2.33 0.63
CA THR A 233 17.79 1.35 1.50
C THR A 233 18.59 0.05 1.57
N CYS A 234 18.58 -0.59 2.74
CA CYS A 234 19.10 -1.95 2.90
C CYS A 234 18.03 -3.03 2.61
N ASN A 235 16.82 -2.63 2.19
CA ASN A 235 15.73 -3.55 1.87
C ASN A 235 16.04 -4.40 0.62
N LYS A 236 16.13 -5.71 0.80
CA LYS A 236 16.41 -6.66 -0.29
C LYS A 236 15.31 -6.71 -1.34
N GLY A 237 14.06 -6.41 -0.97
CA GLY A 237 12.92 -6.29 -1.88
C GLY A 237 12.95 -5.04 -2.76
N LEU A 238 13.81 -4.07 -2.46
CA LEU A 238 13.98 -2.82 -3.20
C LEU A 238 15.38 -2.72 -3.84
N THR A 239 15.96 -3.86 -4.21
CA THR A 239 17.26 -3.89 -4.88
C THR A 239 17.25 -3.00 -6.12
N GLY A 240 18.21 -2.08 -6.21
CA GLY A 240 18.33 -1.09 -7.30
C GLY A 240 17.70 0.27 -7.01
N VAL A 241 16.88 0.40 -5.96
CA VAL A 241 16.33 1.69 -5.50
C VAL A 241 17.39 2.46 -4.71
N GLY A 242 17.59 3.74 -5.05
CA GLY A 242 18.60 4.59 -4.40
C GLY A 242 20.05 4.17 -4.71
N PHE A 243 21.01 4.81 -4.05
CA PHE A 243 22.43 4.52 -4.22
C PHE A 243 22.81 3.16 -3.62
N SER A 244 23.90 2.56 -4.11
CA SER A 244 24.52 1.42 -3.44
C SER A 244 25.08 1.84 -2.08
N ARG A 245 25.37 0.87 -1.19
CA ARG A 245 25.95 1.18 0.13
C ARG A 245 27.27 1.96 0.04
N ALA A 246 28.13 1.61 -0.93
CA ALA A 246 29.43 2.25 -1.10
C ALA A 246 29.28 3.72 -1.51
N GLU A 247 28.44 4.00 -2.51
CA GLU A 247 28.12 5.36 -2.96
C GLU A 247 27.42 6.16 -1.85
N TRP A 248 26.44 5.54 -1.19
CA TRP A 248 25.69 6.17 -0.11
C TRP A 248 26.60 6.66 1.02
N ASN A 249 27.60 5.86 1.42
CA ASN A 249 28.54 6.25 2.48
C ASN A 249 29.36 7.51 2.15
N GLN A 250 29.49 7.87 0.85
CA GLN A 250 30.19 9.07 0.42
C GLN A 250 29.31 10.33 0.51
N ILE A 251 27.97 10.18 0.42
CA ILE A 251 27.03 11.30 0.31
C ILE A 251 26.08 11.45 1.51
N LYS A 252 25.99 10.46 2.39
CA LYS A 252 24.99 10.40 3.49
C LYS A 252 24.99 11.62 4.42
N ASP A 253 26.14 12.27 4.58
CA ASP A 253 26.33 13.37 5.53
C ASP A 253 26.09 14.75 4.89
N MET A 254 25.71 14.80 3.60
CA MET A 254 25.37 16.04 2.90
C MET A 254 24.23 16.79 3.61
N LYS A 255 24.44 18.09 3.86
CA LYS A 255 23.46 18.96 4.53
C LYS A 255 22.61 19.78 3.55
N SER A 256 23.06 19.92 2.31
CA SER A 256 22.39 20.67 1.25
C SER A 256 22.91 20.21 -0.12
N GLY A 257 22.28 20.71 -1.19
CA GLY A 257 22.64 20.38 -2.57
C GLY A 257 21.90 19.17 -3.14
N THR A 258 22.32 18.75 -4.32
CA THR A 258 21.70 17.66 -5.07
C THR A 258 22.74 16.63 -5.48
N VAL A 259 22.31 15.37 -5.55
CA VAL A 259 23.09 14.29 -6.15
C VAL A 259 22.27 13.65 -7.27
N GLU A 260 22.95 13.26 -8.34
CA GLU A 260 22.33 12.68 -9.51
C GLU A 260 22.71 11.22 -9.67
N ARG A 261 21.79 10.43 -10.21
CA ARG A 261 22.03 9.03 -10.55
C ARG A 261 21.34 8.70 -11.87
N SER A 262 22.12 8.32 -12.87
CA SER A 262 21.59 7.72 -14.09
C SER A 262 21.17 6.27 -13.82
N ILE A 263 19.96 5.93 -14.23
CA ILE A 263 19.43 4.57 -14.18
C ILE A 263 18.98 4.12 -15.56
N LEU A 264 19.14 2.84 -15.84
CA LEU A 264 18.51 2.18 -16.97
C LEU A 264 17.15 1.63 -16.52
N ASP A 265 16.07 2.21 -17.02
CA ASP A 265 14.70 1.81 -16.72
C ASP A 265 14.13 0.95 -17.85
N ASP A 266 13.99 -0.36 -17.62
CA ASP A 266 13.30 -1.32 -18.51
C ASP A 266 11.93 -1.77 -17.94
N THR A 267 11.36 -0.99 -17.01
CA THR A 267 10.07 -1.33 -16.40
C THR A 267 8.87 -0.91 -17.26
N LEU A 268 9.11 -0.03 -18.24
CA LEU A 268 8.08 0.56 -19.11
C LEU A 268 8.00 -0.14 -20.49
N PRO A 269 6.85 -0.07 -21.18
CA PRO A 269 6.76 -0.49 -22.58
C PRO A 269 7.71 0.33 -23.48
N GLY A 270 8.27 -0.32 -24.51
CA GLY A 270 9.17 0.33 -25.47
C GLY A 270 10.67 0.19 -25.17
N GLY A 271 11.05 -0.73 -24.27
CA GLY A 271 12.43 -1.12 -24.01
C GLY A 271 13.17 -0.24 -22.98
N PRO A 272 14.44 -0.57 -22.69
CA PRO A 272 15.26 0.15 -21.72
C PRO A 272 15.44 1.63 -22.11
N ARG A 273 15.29 2.54 -21.14
CA ARG A 273 15.54 3.97 -21.31
C ARG A 273 16.45 4.49 -20.21
N GLU A 274 17.40 5.34 -20.57
CA GLU A 274 18.20 6.02 -19.57
C GLU A 274 17.42 7.18 -18.97
N ARG A 275 17.44 7.29 -17.64
CA ARG A 275 16.83 8.40 -16.91
C ARG A 275 17.73 8.83 -15.76
N THR A 276 17.91 10.13 -15.62
CA THR A 276 18.59 10.72 -14.46
C THR A 276 17.59 11.01 -13.33
N ILE A 277 17.89 10.52 -12.14
CA ILE A 277 17.17 10.85 -10.91
C ILE A 277 18.02 11.83 -10.12
N ILE A 278 17.42 12.96 -9.76
CA ILE A 278 18.00 13.98 -8.89
C ILE A 278 17.41 13.82 -7.48
N TYR A 279 18.29 13.65 -6.48
CA TYR A 279 17.95 13.61 -5.06
C TYR A 279 18.41 14.89 -4.37
N GLN A 280 17.66 15.35 -3.37
CA GLN A 280 17.91 16.61 -2.67
C GLN A 280 18.19 16.39 -1.18
N ALA A 281 19.37 16.84 -0.73
CA ALA A 281 19.82 16.77 0.66
C ALA A 281 19.19 17.90 1.52
N PRO A 282 19.17 17.78 2.87
CA PRO A 282 19.67 16.67 3.66
C PRO A 282 18.78 15.44 3.55
N PHE A 283 19.40 14.29 3.82
CA PHE A 283 18.71 13.01 3.86
C PHE A 283 18.34 12.66 5.29
N ASP A 284 17.19 12.00 5.48
CA ASP A 284 16.72 11.61 6.79
C ASP A 284 16.22 10.16 6.84
N ARG A 285 16.00 9.68 8.06
CA ARG A 285 15.39 8.38 8.34
C ARG A 285 14.09 8.58 9.08
N CYS A 286 13.23 7.57 9.00
CA CYS A 286 12.00 7.56 9.74
C CYS A 286 12.12 6.72 11.01
N ASP A 287 11.30 7.05 12.01
CA ASP A 287 11.14 6.30 13.24
C ASP A 287 9.66 5.92 13.36
N ARG A 288 9.34 4.68 12.99
CA ARG A 288 7.94 4.21 12.93
C ARG A 288 7.24 4.29 14.28
N GLU A 289 7.92 4.06 15.39
CA GLU A 289 7.29 4.12 16.71
C GLU A 289 6.91 5.57 17.06
N LYS A 290 7.76 6.54 16.75
CA LYS A 290 7.41 7.96 16.87
C LYS A 290 6.31 8.37 15.90
N ASP A 291 6.35 7.88 14.67
CA ASP A 291 5.29 8.16 13.70
C ASP A 291 3.95 7.56 14.17
N TYR A 292 3.95 6.39 14.82
CA TYR A 292 2.76 5.84 15.48
C TYR A 292 2.28 6.74 16.61
N GLU A 293 3.16 7.26 17.47
CA GLU A 293 2.79 8.17 18.55
C GLU A 293 2.13 9.45 18.03
N ILE A 294 2.69 10.04 16.97
CA ILE A 294 2.13 11.25 16.34
C ILE A 294 0.77 10.93 15.72
N ALA A 295 0.69 9.86 14.91
CA ALA A 295 -0.55 9.46 14.25
C ALA A 295 -1.64 9.09 15.26
N TRP A 296 -1.28 8.40 16.33
CA TRP A 296 -2.21 8.01 17.39
C TRP A 296 -2.79 9.23 18.09
N LYS A 297 -1.93 10.16 18.54
CA LYS A 297 -2.36 11.38 19.21
C LYS A 297 -3.32 12.18 18.33
N GLU A 298 -2.98 12.33 17.06
CA GLU A 298 -3.79 13.10 16.12
C GLU A 298 -5.16 12.45 15.85
N PHE A 299 -5.20 11.14 15.56
CA PHE A 299 -6.48 10.46 15.34
C PHE A 299 -7.35 10.38 16.59
N GLU A 300 -6.74 10.27 17.78
CA GLU A 300 -7.48 10.32 19.05
C GLU A 300 -8.11 11.71 19.25
N MET A 301 -7.37 12.78 18.96
CA MET A 301 -7.93 14.15 18.98
C MET A 301 -9.10 14.27 17.99
N ARG A 302 -8.93 13.84 16.73
CA ARG A 302 -10.00 13.90 15.72
C ARG A 302 -11.28 13.17 16.16
N ARG A 303 -11.15 12.00 16.79
CA ARG A 303 -12.31 11.25 17.33
C ARG A 303 -13.05 12.01 18.43
N LYS A 304 -12.33 12.68 19.34
CA LYS A 304 -12.95 13.47 20.42
C LYS A 304 -13.77 14.66 19.91
N TYR A 305 -13.44 15.20 18.73
CA TYR A 305 -14.13 16.34 18.12
C TYR A 305 -15.25 15.98 17.15
N VAL A 306 -15.47 14.68 16.88
CA VAL A 306 -16.63 14.19 16.13
C VAL A 306 -17.54 13.49 17.15
N PRO A 307 -18.59 14.14 17.66
CA PRO A 307 -19.53 13.48 18.56
C PRO A 307 -20.11 12.26 17.84
N GLU A 308 -20.11 11.12 18.52
CA GLU A 308 -20.86 9.92 18.08
C GLU A 308 -22.29 10.36 17.73
N ARG A 309 -22.64 10.23 16.45
CA ARG A 309 -24.01 10.40 15.96
C ARG A 309 -24.65 9.04 15.76
#